data_AF-A0A7X5RQX5-F1
#
_entry.id   AF-A0A7X5RQX5-F1
#
_cell.length_a   1.000
_cell.length_b   1.000
_cell.length_c   1.000
_cell.angle_alpha   90.00
_cell.angle_beta   90.00
_cell.angle_gamma   90.00
#
_symmetry.space_group_name_H-M   'P 1'
#
loop_
_entity.id
_entity.type
_entity.pdbx_description
1 polymer ?
#
loop_
_entity_poly.entity_id
_entity_poly.type
_entity_poly.pdbx_seq_one_letter_code
_entity_poly.pdbx_strand_id
1 'polypeptide(L)'
;QLSSIVFDDGTVWDKAQIEQHIAEPVFGTTGNDVIETNIPNQSYSYILGDGADTVVFNILDNTDNLGGNVKTEWTDFNLVENDKIDFSQLLINNNGNLQEFITVKDTQAGVVMSVDRDGSNQSTYHSQELILLTGKHYTLEDLMASNAFIH
;
A
#
# COMPACT_ATOMS: atom_id res chain seq x y z
N GLN A 1 -25.91 -10.21 16.14
CA GLN A 1 -25.25 -9.50 15.04
C GLN A 1 -25.06 -8.05 15.48
N LEU A 2 -23.86 -7.50 15.37
CA LEU A 2 -23.62 -6.07 15.62
C LEU A 2 -24.17 -5.28 14.43
N SER A 3 -25.04 -4.29 14.70
CA SER A 3 -25.68 -3.47 13.67
C SER A 3 -25.11 -2.06 13.58
N SER A 4 -24.47 -1.57 14.65
CA SER A 4 -23.81 -0.27 14.69
C SER A 4 -22.84 -0.16 15.87
N ILE A 5 -21.90 0.76 15.77
CA ILE A 5 -21.04 1.25 16.87
C ILE A 5 -21.41 2.70 17.12
N VAL A 6 -21.60 3.09 18.38
CA VAL A 6 -21.83 4.48 18.80
C VAL A 6 -20.63 4.93 19.62
N PHE A 7 -19.97 6.00 19.19
CA PHE A 7 -18.84 6.62 19.87
C PHE A 7 -19.32 7.65 20.90
N ASP A 8 -18.43 8.05 21.80
CA ASP A 8 -18.73 8.98 22.90
C ASP A 8 -19.04 10.42 22.44
N ASP A 9 -18.60 10.79 21.24
CA ASP A 9 -18.93 12.04 20.56
C ASP A 9 -20.32 12.03 19.87
N GLY A 10 -21.01 10.88 19.89
CA GLY A 10 -22.30 10.69 19.23
C GLY A 10 -22.22 10.26 17.76
N THR A 11 -21.01 10.05 17.22
CA THR A 11 -20.82 9.43 15.91
C THR A 11 -21.38 8.01 15.94
N VAL A 12 -22.13 7.63 14.90
CA VAL A 12 -22.64 6.28 14.72
C VAL A 12 -22.04 5.72 13.45
N TRP A 13 -21.41 4.55 13.54
CA TRP A 13 -21.04 3.76 12.37
C TRP A 13 -22.05 2.65 12.17
N ASP A 14 -22.68 2.62 11.01
CA ASP A 14 -23.39 1.45 10.53
C ASP A 14 -22.42 0.39 9.99
N LYS A 15 -22.96 -0.74 9.51
CA LYS A 15 -22.13 -1.82 8.97
C LYS A 15 -21.18 -1.34 7.86
N ALA A 16 -21.65 -0.52 6.92
CA ALA A 16 -20.84 -0.06 5.80
C ALA A 16 -19.73 0.88 6.27
N GLN A 17 -20.03 1.74 7.23
CA GLN A 17 -19.02 2.61 7.84
C GLN A 17 -18.00 1.81 8.64
N ILE A 18 -18.40 0.76 9.36
CA ILE A 18 -17.46 -0.15 10.05
C ILE A 18 -16.53 -0.82 9.03
N GLU A 19 -17.07 -1.35 7.93
CA GLU A 19 -16.29 -2.00 6.87
C GLU A 19 -15.31 -1.03 6.19
N GLN A 20 -15.67 0.26 6.04
CA GLN A 20 -14.77 1.28 5.50
C GLN A 20 -13.63 1.68 6.44
N HIS A 21 -13.81 1.50 7.76
CA HIS A 21 -12.82 1.89 8.77
C HIS A 21 -12.00 0.70 9.30
N ILE A 22 -12.18 -0.49 8.72
CA ILE A 22 -11.38 -1.68 9.00
C ILE A 22 -10.69 -2.09 7.70
N ALA A 23 -9.38 -2.31 7.76
CA ALA A 23 -8.65 -2.88 6.64
C ALA A 23 -9.15 -4.31 6.35
N GLU A 24 -9.52 -4.60 5.12
CA GLU A 24 -10.00 -5.92 4.72
C GLU A 24 -8.83 -6.92 4.72
N PRO A 25 -8.88 -8.00 5.50
CA PRO A 25 -7.79 -8.97 5.52
C PRO A 25 -7.75 -9.76 4.21
N VAL A 26 -6.55 -9.84 3.61
CA VAL A 26 -6.29 -10.64 2.41
C VAL A 26 -5.27 -11.70 2.77
N PHE A 27 -5.64 -12.96 2.55
CA PHE A 27 -4.80 -14.11 2.85
C PHE A 27 -4.25 -14.70 1.55
N GLY A 28 -2.94 -14.85 1.48
CA GLY A 28 -2.28 -15.62 0.43
C GLY A 28 -2.20 -17.10 0.78
N THR A 29 -1.24 -17.76 0.17
CA THR A 29 -1.02 -19.20 0.22
C THR A 29 0.37 -19.49 0.80
N THR A 30 1.00 -20.59 0.40
CA THR A 30 2.42 -20.87 0.71
C THR A 30 3.27 -20.87 -0.54
N GLY A 31 2.74 -20.33 -1.64
CA GLY A 31 3.44 -20.17 -2.90
C GLY A 31 3.25 -18.75 -3.39
N ASN A 32 3.95 -18.42 -4.46
CA ASN A 32 3.98 -17.05 -4.99
C ASN A 32 2.58 -16.56 -5.38
N ASP A 33 2.11 -15.55 -4.67
CA ASP A 33 0.82 -14.91 -4.90
C ASP A 33 0.96 -13.56 -5.61
N VAL A 34 -0.03 -13.22 -6.42
CA VAL A 34 -0.14 -11.89 -7.07
C VAL A 34 -1.50 -11.32 -6.73
N ILE A 35 -1.50 -10.21 -6.01
CA ILE A 35 -2.70 -9.55 -5.51
C ILE A 35 -2.84 -8.20 -6.20
N GLU A 36 -3.94 -8.02 -6.94
CA GLU A 36 -4.27 -6.75 -7.60
C GLU A 36 -5.32 -5.97 -6.80
N THR A 37 -5.07 -4.69 -6.56
CA THR A 37 -6.03 -3.78 -5.94
C THR A 37 -7.13 -3.40 -6.95
N ASN A 38 -8.35 -3.92 -6.83
CA ASN A 38 -9.40 -3.68 -7.83
C ASN A 38 -10.62 -2.89 -7.32
N ILE A 39 -10.68 -2.60 -6.02
CA ILE A 39 -11.78 -1.81 -5.42
C ILE A 39 -11.24 -0.43 -5.02
N PRO A 40 -11.71 0.66 -5.67
CA PRO A 40 -11.33 2.01 -5.29
C PRO A 40 -11.69 2.32 -3.84
N ASN A 41 -10.81 3.04 -3.17
CA ASN A 41 -11.00 3.49 -1.79
C ASN A 41 -11.11 2.38 -0.73
N GLN A 42 -10.66 1.16 -1.03
CA GLN A 42 -10.59 0.06 -0.07
C GLN A 42 -9.19 -0.04 0.53
N SER A 43 -9.12 -0.16 1.86
CA SER A 43 -7.88 -0.48 2.58
C SER A 43 -7.81 -1.99 2.85
N TYR A 44 -6.62 -2.58 2.76
CA TYR A 44 -6.39 -4.00 3.00
C TYR A 44 -5.33 -4.25 4.08
N SER A 45 -5.35 -5.45 4.64
CA SER A 45 -4.30 -6.00 5.48
C SER A 45 -3.81 -7.30 4.85
N TYR A 46 -2.70 -7.25 4.13
CA TYR A 46 -2.12 -8.41 3.44
C TYR A 46 -1.36 -9.31 4.43
N ILE A 47 -1.67 -10.60 4.37
CA ILE A 47 -1.03 -11.71 5.08
C ILE A 47 -0.82 -12.80 4.02
N LEU A 48 0.24 -12.67 3.22
CA LEU A 48 0.40 -13.46 1.99
C LEU A 48 1.08 -14.81 2.21
N GLY A 49 1.73 -15.01 3.35
CA GLY A 49 2.34 -16.28 3.73
C GLY A 49 3.75 -16.44 3.18
N ASP A 50 4.13 -17.69 2.89
CA ASP A 50 5.44 -18.02 2.31
C ASP A 50 5.36 -17.88 0.78
N GLY A 51 6.43 -17.47 0.12
CA GLY A 51 6.47 -17.35 -1.33
C GLY A 51 7.06 -16.02 -1.78
N ALA A 52 7.34 -15.88 -3.07
CA ALA A 52 7.71 -14.58 -3.65
C ALA A 52 6.42 -13.88 -4.10
N ASP A 53 5.84 -13.09 -3.20
CA ASP A 53 4.52 -12.51 -3.42
C ASP A 53 4.60 -11.12 -4.04
N THR A 54 3.52 -10.66 -4.65
CA THR A 54 3.46 -9.34 -5.30
C THR A 54 2.12 -8.67 -5.04
N VAL A 55 2.16 -7.45 -4.49
CA VAL A 55 0.99 -6.55 -4.41
C VAL A 55 1.08 -5.52 -5.52
N VAL A 56 0.06 -5.47 -6.37
CA VAL A 56 -0.02 -4.59 -7.55
C VAL A 56 -1.00 -3.46 -7.29
N PHE A 57 -0.51 -2.22 -7.38
CA PHE A 57 -1.33 -1.02 -7.31
C PHE A 57 -1.72 -0.54 -8.71
N ASN A 58 -2.94 -0.86 -9.14
CA ASN A 58 -3.41 -0.62 -10.52
C ASN A 58 -4.75 0.13 -10.62
N ILE A 59 -5.25 0.73 -9.53
CA ILE A 59 -6.35 1.71 -9.59
C ILE A 59 -5.77 3.05 -10.07
N LEU A 60 -6.36 3.64 -11.11
CA LEU A 60 -5.80 4.80 -11.84
C LEU A 60 -6.82 5.94 -12.02
N ASP A 61 -7.52 6.32 -10.95
CA ASP A 61 -8.35 7.53 -10.94
C ASP A 61 -7.45 8.79 -11.06
N ASN A 62 -7.58 9.53 -12.15
CA ASN A 62 -6.77 10.73 -12.41
C ASN A 62 -7.22 11.96 -11.61
N THR A 63 -8.26 11.83 -10.79
CA THR A 63 -8.70 12.90 -9.87
C THR A 63 -8.15 12.73 -8.46
N ASP A 64 -7.46 11.62 -8.19
CA ASP A 64 -6.91 11.26 -6.88
C ASP A 64 -5.39 11.08 -6.89
N ASN A 65 -4.72 11.52 -5.82
CA ASN A 65 -3.27 11.51 -5.68
C ASN A 65 -2.64 10.12 -5.71
N LEU A 66 -3.37 9.09 -5.27
CA LEU A 66 -2.93 7.70 -5.30
C LEU A 66 -3.67 6.88 -6.36
N GLY A 67 -4.41 7.52 -7.26
CA GLY A 67 -5.17 6.79 -8.28
C GLY A 67 -6.42 6.12 -7.76
N GLY A 68 -6.94 6.52 -6.59
CA GLY A 68 -8.04 5.83 -5.92
C GLY A 68 -7.59 4.61 -5.11
N ASN A 69 -6.28 4.35 -5.04
CA ASN A 69 -5.71 3.47 -4.03
C ASN A 69 -5.73 4.18 -2.67
N VAL A 70 -5.83 3.42 -1.58
CA VAL A 70 -5.81 3.95 -0.22
C VAL A 70 -4.71 3.26 0.57
N LYS A 71 -4.20 3.94 1.60
CA LYS A 71 -3.22 3.38 2.51
C LYS A 71 -3.66 1.98 2.99
N THR A 72 -2.77 1.04 2.80
CA THR A 72 -2.95 -0.38 3.13
C THR A 72 -1.81 -0.87 4.02
N GLU A 73 -1.90 -2.08 4.56
CA GLU A 73 -0.80 -2.69 5.30
C GLU A 73 -0.44 -4.08 4.78
N TRP A 74 0.83 -4.44 4.88
CA TRP A 74 1.33 -5.78 4.61
C TRP A 74 2.12 -6.26 5.83
N THR A 75 1.59 -7.30 6.46
CA THR A 75 2.01 -7.71 7.81
C THR A 75 3.18 -8.69 7.82
N ASP A 76 3.37 -9.46 6.76
CA ASP A 76 4.41 -10.47 6.65
C ASP A 76 5.52 -10.17 5.62
N PHE A 77 5.40 -9.12 4.80
CA PHE A 77 6.37 -8.72 3.74
C PHE A 77 7.83 -9.09 4.00
N ASN A 78 8.45 -9.84 3.10
CA ASN A 78 9.75 -10.44 3.31
C ASN A 78 10.70 -10.29 2.10
N LEU A 79 11.76 -9.51 2.28
CA LEU A 79 12.81 -9.34 1.27
C LEU A 79 13.60 -10.62 0.99
N VAL A 80 13.69 -11.55 1.95
CA VAL A 80 14.39 -12.83 1.76
C VAL A 80 13.61 -13.75 0.82
N GLU A 81 12.28 -13.68 0.87
CA GLU A 81 11.39 -14.47 0.01
C GLU A 81 11.15 -13.80 -1.34
N ASN A 82 11.70 -12.59 -1.54
CA ASN A 82 11.62 -11.80 -2.76
C ASN A 82 10.19 -11.32 -3.04
N ASP A 83 9.51 -10.88 -1.98
CA ASP A 83 8.27 -10.13 -2.07
C ASP A 83 8.46 -8.80 -2.79
N LYS A 84 7.42 -8.38 -3.51
CA LYS A 84 7.44 -7.21 -4.37
C LYS A 84 6.21 -6.33 -4.23
N ILE A 85 6.45 -5.05 -4.45
CA ILE A 85 5.41 -4.05 -4.60
C ILE A 85 5.49 -3.54 -6.04
N ASP A 86 4.40 -3.70 -6.79
CA ASP A 86 4.32 -3.31 -8.19
C ASP A 86 3.61 -1.96 -8.35
N PHE A 87 4.39 -0.98 -8.80
CA PHE A 87 3.98 0.37 -9.15
C PHE A 87 3.99 0.65 -10.65
N SER A 88 4.23 -0.37 -11.50
CA SER A 88 4.43 -0.22 -12.94
C SER A 88 3.26 0.45 -13.67
N GLN A 89 2.04 0.34 -13.13
CA GLN A 89 0.86 1.04 -13.62
C GLN A 89 0.61 2.37 -12.90
N LEU A 90 1.04 2.49 -11.64
CA LEU A 90 0.72 3.63 -10.78
C LEU A 90 1.58 4.86 -11.09
N LEU A 91 2.89 4.66 -11.33
CA LEU A 91 3.82 5.75 -11.60
C LEU A 91 3.66 6.27 -13.02
N ILE A 92 3.73 7.59 -13.18
CA ILE A 92 3.51 8.30 -14.43
C ILE A 92 4.82 8.93 -14.86
N ASN A 93 5.24 8.66 -16.11
CA ASN A 93 6.50 9.14 -16.67
C ASN A 93 7.73 8.77 -15.83
N ASN A 94 7.71 7.62 -15.13
CA ASN A 94 8.85 7.13 -14.37
C ASN A 94 10.10 7.05 -15.27
N ASN A 95 11.15 7.74 -14.85
CA ASN A 95 12.44 7.84 -15.53
C ASN A 95 13.50 6.87 -14.96
N GLY A 96 13.11 6.04 -13.99
CA GLY A 96 13.96 5.12 -13.24
C GLY A 96 14.49 5.68 -11.91
N ASN A 97 14.35 6.98 -11.65
CA ASN A 97 14.75 7.61 -10.40
C ASN A 97 13.63 7.53 -9.35
N LEU A 98 13.51 6.37 -8.69
CA LEU A 98 12.48 6.13 -7.68
C LEU A 98 12.46 7.14 -6.52
N GLN A 99 13.56 7.85 -6.24
CA GLN A 99 13.59 8.87 -5.19
C GLN A 99 12.68 10.07 -5.48
N GLU A 100 12.33 10.30 -6.75
CA GLU A 100 11.36 11.33 -7.13
C GLU A 100 9.92 10.90 -6.80
N PHE A 101 9.64 9.60 -6.75
CA PHE A 101 8.29 9.05 -6.65
C PHE A 101 7.99 8.44 -5.28
N ILE A 102 8.99 7.84 -4.63
CA ILE A 102 8.81 7.03 -3.43
C ILE A 102 9.57 7.64 -2.27
N THR A 103 8.85 7.94 -1.18
CA THR A 103 9.44 8.28 0.11
C THR A 103 9.24 7.13 1.09
N VAL A 104 10.30 6.74 1.77
CA VAL A 104 10.28 5.67 2.78
C VAL A 104 10.59 6.28 4.14
N LYS A 105 9.72 6.03 5.11
CA LYS A 105 9.86 6.50 6.49
C LYS A 105 9.82 5.33 7.45
N ASP A 106 10.91 5.12 8.16
CA ASP A 106 10.96 4.18 9.27
C ASP A 106 10.26 4.76 10.51
N THR A 107 9.39 3.97 11.12
CA THR A 107 8.57 4.34 12.28
C THR A 107 8.57 3.22 13.30
N GLN A 108 8.02 3.46 14.49
CA GLN A 108 7.87 2.40 15.49
C GLN A 108 6.96 1.25 15.01
N ALA A 109 5.98 1.53 14.15
CA ALA A 109 5.05 0.52 13.63
C ALA A 109 5.65 -0.30 12.47
N GLY A 110 6.72 0.19 11.86
CA GLY A 110 7.37 -0.36 10.68
C GLY A 110 7.65 0.70 9.63
N VAL A 111 7.83 0.27 8.38
CA VAL A 111 8.14 1.16 7.26
C VAL A 111 6.86 1.68 6.62
N VAL A 112 6.68 2.99 6.60
CA VAL A 112 5.64 3.65 5.82
C VAL A 112 6.23 4.10 4.49
N MET A 113 5.58 3.73 3.40
CA MET A 113 5.91 4.17 2.06
C MET A 113 4.86 5.15 1.55
N SER A 114 5.32 6.29 1.07
CA SER A 114 4.50 7.28 0.39
C SER A 114 4.85 7.35 -1.09
N VAL A 115 3.84 7.55 -1.94
CA VAL A 115 3.99 7.63 -3.39
C VAL A 115 3.47 8.97 -3.89
N ASP A 116 4.31 9.63 -4.69
CA ASP A 116 3.96 10.71 -5.59
C ASP A 116 3.96 10.15 -7.02
N ARG A 117 2.81 10.14 -7.69
CA ARG A 117 2.62 9.40 -8.96
C ARG A 117 3.34 10.03 -10.14
N ASP A 118 3.43 11.36 -10.21
CA ASP A 118 4.12 12.07 -11.30
C ASP A 118 5.49 12.62 -10.87
N GLY A 119 5.89 12.33 -9.64
CA GLY A 119 7.20 12.61 -9.10
C GLY A 119 7.32 14.05 -8.57
N SER A 120 8.23 14.24 -7.62
CA SER A 120 8.36 15.47 -6.81
C SER A 120 8.63 16.77 -7.59
N ASN A 121 8.99 16.66 -8.87
CA ASN A 121 9.24 17.80 -9.76
C ASN A 121 7.96 18.31 -10.45
N GLN A 122 6.88 17.53 -10.39
CA GLN A 122 5.58 17.85 -10.95
C GLN A 122 4.62 18.30 -9.83
N SER A 123 3.40 18.68 -10.20
CA SER A 123 2.41 19.20 -9.23
C SER A 123 1.02 18.66 -9.44
N THR A 124 0.83 17.69 -10.34
CA THR A 124 -0.50 17.15 -10.64
C THR A 124 -0.96 16.26 -9.52
N TYR A 125 -0.06 15.40 -9.03
CA TYR A 125 -0.28 14.56 -7.87
C TYR A 125 0.70 14.95 -6.77
N HIS A 126 0.38 14.54 -5.55
CA HIS A 126 1.18 14.84 -4.37
C HIS A 126 1.41 13.57 -3.58
N SER A 127 2.60 13.47 -2.98
CA SER A 127 2.97 12.33 -2.15
C SER A 127 1.93 12.05 -1.04
N GLN A 128 1.45 10.80 -0.99
CA GLN A 128 0.58 10.30 0.08
C GLN A 128 1.02 8.90 0.52
N GLU A 129 0.74 8.55 1.78
CA GLU A 129 1.03 7.22 2.33
C GLU A 129 0.22 6.14 1.60
N LEU A 130 0.90 5.14 1.04
CA LEU A 130 0.27 4.07 0.24
C LEU A 130 0.31 2.73 0.96
N ILE A 131 1.43 2.38 1.60
CA ILE A 131 1.57 1.08 2.26
C ILE A 131 2.42 1.16 3.52
N LEU A 132 1.98 0.47 4.56
CA LEU A 132 2.76 0.16 5.77
C LEU A 132 3.26 -1.28 5.70
N LEU A 133 4.57 -1.48 5.80
CA LEU A 133 5.19 -2.78 5.99
C LEU A 133 5.40 -3.01 7.49
N THR A 134 4.45 -3.71 8.11
CA THR A 134 4.33 -3.77 9.57
C THR A 134 5.50 -4.53 10.19
N GLY A 135 6.11 -3.94 11.23
CA GLY A 135 7.24 -4.53 11.95
C GLY A 135 8.53 -4.67 11.13
N LYS A 136 8.57 -4.14 9.91
CA LYS A 136 9.77 -4.09 9.07
C LYS A 136 10.49 -2.77 9.28
N HIS A 137 11.82 -2.77 9.11
CA HIS A 137 12.66 -1.59 9.29
C HIS A 137 13.70 -1.56 8.17
N TYR A 138 13.35 -0.88 7.07
CA TYR A 138 14.12 -0.79 5.84
C TYR A 138 14.20 0.67 5.40
N THR A 139 15.31 1.00 4.73
CA THR A 139 15.44 2.24 3.97
C THR A 139 14.98 2.03 2.53
N LEU A 140 14.80 3.13 1.77
CA LEU A 140 14.56 3.02 0.32
C LEU A 140 15.71 2.29 -0.38
N GLU A 141 16.95 2.51 0.07
CA GLU A 141 18.13 1.84 -0.49
C GLU A 141 18.09 0.33 -0.27
N ASP A 142 17.69 -0.14 0.91
CA ASP A 142 17.54 -1.58 1.20
C ASP A 142 16.51 -2.23 0.25
N LEU A 143 15.35 -1.59 0.10
CA LEU A 143 14.26 -2.08 -0.77
C LEU A 143 14.69 -2.11 -2.25
N MET A 144 15.41 -1.08 -2.71
CA MET A 144 15.96 -1.03 -4.07
C MET A 144 17.04 -2.10 -4.28
N ALA A 145 17.96 -2.27 -3.33
CA ALA A 145 19.03 -3.26 -3.41
C ALA A 145 18.48 -4.70 -3.45
N SER A 146 17.35 -4.93 -2.77
CA SER A 146 16.63 -6.20 -2.80
C SER A 146 15.68 -6.37 -3.98
N ASN A 147 15.60 -5.40 -4.91
CA ASN A 147 14.69 -5.45 -6.06
C ASN A 147 13.21 -5.65 -5.66
N ALA A 148 12.81 -4.99 -4.57
CA ALA A 148 11.46 -5.06 -4.00
C ALA A 148 10.39 -4.34 -4.84
N PHE A 149 10.79 -3.63 -5.89
CA PHE A 149 9.88 -2.82 -6.72
C PHE A 149 9.80 -3.33 -8.15
N ILE A 150 8.60 -3.29 -8.70
CA ILE A 150 8.35 -3.34 -10.15
C ILE A 150 7.83 -1.96 -10.53
N HIS A 151 8.48 -1.26 -11.47
CA HIS A 151 8.19 0.16 -11.76
C HIS A 151 8.68 0.60 -13.15
#